data_AF-A0A8H7RTE0-F1
#
_entry.id   AF-A0A8H7RTE0-F1
#
_cell.length_a   1.000
_cell.length_b   1.000
_cell.length_c   1.000
_cell.angle_alpha   90.00
_cell.angle_beta   90.00
_cell.angle_gamma   90.00
#
_symmetry.space_group_name_H-M   'P 1'
#
loop_
_entity.id
_entity.type
_entity.pdbx_description
1 polymer ?
#
loop_
_entity_poly.entity_id
_entity_poly.type
_entity_poly.pdbx_seq_one_letter_code
_entity_poly.pdbx_strand_id
1 'polypeptide(L)'
;MPRSQKQQRQDNAGSSARREDIHQAQLEQQLEDAVIHTNEIAKSLQPKATKSAYKPKQKEFKEWCKEKGFSRITRYQVTGKKLNLFLQEKVSIIFIYAKR
;
A
#
# COMPACT_ATOMS: atom_id res chain seq x y z
N MET A 1 -38.49 22.80 -32.32
CA MET A 1 -38.32 21.35 -32.49
C MET A 1 -37.92 20.73 -31.15
N PRO A 2 -38.79 19.98 -30.47
CA PRO A 2 -38.44 19.31 -29.21
C PRO A 2 -37.52 18.12 -29.47
N ARG A 3 -36.49 17.94 -28.65
CA ARG A 3 -35.55 16.79 -28.74
C ARG A 3 -36.31 15.47 -28.62
N SER A 4 -35.97 14.50 -29.48
CA SER A 4 -36.53 13.15 -29.47
C SER A 4 -36.17 12.40 -28.17
N GLN A 5 -37.13 11.65 -27.61
CA GLN A 5 -36.97 10.89 -26.37
C GLN A 5 -35.79 9.89 -26.38
N LYS A 6 -35.40 9.37 -27.55
CA LYS A 6 -34.20 8.52 -27.71
C LYS A 6 -32.89 9.28 -27.44
N GLN A 7 -32.82 10.56 -27.81
CA GLN A 7 -31.64 11.40 -27.59
C GLN A 7 -31.48 11.74 -26.10
N GLN A 8 -32.59 12.05 -25.41
CA GLN A 8 -32.60 12.35 -23.97
C GLN A 8 -32.18 11.17 -23.09
N ARG A 9 -32.51 9.93 -23.48
CA ARG A 9 -32.10 8.73 -22.75
C ARG A 9 -30.61 8.44 -22.85
N GLN A 10 -30.00 8.72 -23.99
CA GLN A 10 -28.56 8.53 -24.18
C GLN A 10 -27.74 9.60 -23.43
N ASP A 11 -28.18 10.85 -23.45
CA ASP A 11 -27.53 11.95 -22.72
C ASP A 11 -27.60 11.75 -21.19
N ASN A 12 -28.71 11.19 -20.68
CA ASN A 12 -28.86 10.88 -19.25
C ASN A 12 -28.03 9.67 -18.80
N ALA A 13 -27.87 8.64 -19.64
CA ALA A 13 -27.05 7.48 -19.32
C ALA A 13 -25.55 7.83 -19.26
N GLY A 14 -25.06 8.62 -20.22
CA GLY A 14 -23.66 9.08 -20.24
C GLY A 14 -23.32 10.04 -19.09
N SER A 15 -24.29 10.80 -18.59
CA SER A 15 -24.11 11.67 -17.42
C SER A 15 -24.17 10.92 -16.08
N SER A 16 -24.88 9.78 -16.00
CA SER A 16 -24.84 8.89 -14.82
C SER A 16 -23.51 8.16 -14.69
N ALA A 17 -23.05 7.51 -15.77
CA ALA A 17 -21.78 6.79 -15.76
C ALA A 17 -20.59 7.71 -15.41
N ARG A 18 -20.55 8.92 -15.97
CA ARG A 18 -19.50 9.90 -15.66
C ARG A 18 -19.53 10.38 -14.21
N ARG A 19 -20.70 10.43 -13.57
CA ARG A 19 -20.82 10.77 -12.13
C ARG A 19 -20.32 9.63 -11.26
N GLU A 20 -20.61 8.39 -11.64
CA GLU A 20 -20.12 7.18 -10.96
C GLU A 20 -18.58 7.10 -11.04
N ASP A 21 -17.98 7.37 -12.20
CA ASP A 21 -16.52 7.39 -12.37
C ASP A 21 -15.86 8.50 -11.52
N ILE A 22 -16.44 9.70 -11.49
CA ILE A 22 -15.93 10.81 -10.66
C ILE A 22 -16.04 10.45 -9.18
N HIS A 23 -17.15 9.84 -8.77
CA HIS A 23 -17.35 9.41 -7.38
C HIS A 23 -16.35 8.31 -6.99
N GLN A 24 -16.11 7.34 -7.88
CA GLN A 24 -15.12 6.29 -7.66
C GLN A 24 -13.71 6.86 -7.50
N ALA A 25 -13.30 7.80 -8.36
CA ALA A 25 -12.00 8.45 -8.26
C ALA A 25 -11.86 9.28 -6.97
N GLN A 26 -12.91 10.00 -6.56
CA GLN A 26 -12.93 10.73 -5.29
C GLN A 26 -12.82 9.79 -4.09
N LEU A 27 -13.48 8.64 -4.15
CA LEU A 27 -13.39 7.62 -3.10
C LEU A 27 -11.97 7.06 -3.00
N GLU A 28 -11.34 6.72 -4.13
CA GLU A 28 -9.95 6.25 -4.15
C GLU A 28 -8.98 7.28 -3.55
N GLN A 29 -9.14 8.55 -3.91
CA GLN A 29 -8.32 9.63 -3.32
C GLN A 29 -8.51 9.70 -1.79
N GLN A 30 -9.74 9.64 -1.30
CA GLN A 30 -10.00 9.64 0.15
C GLN A 30 -9.37 8.45 0.87
N LEU A 31 -9.34 7.27 0.23
CA LEU A 31 -8.67 6.09 0.77
C LEU A 31 -7.15 6.31 0.87
N GLU A 32 -6.53 6.88 -0.17
CA GLU A 32 -5.10 7.20 -0.15
C GLU A 32 -4.76 8.23 0.94
N ASP A 33 -5.54 9.31 1.03
CA ASP A 33 -5.36 10.36 2.04
C ASP A 33 -5.50 9.80 3.46
N ALA A 34 -6.49 8.93 3.70
CA ALA A 34 -6.69 8.27 4.98
C ALA A 34 -5.49 7.38 5.35
N VAL A 35 -4.93 6.65 4.39
CA VAL A 35 -3.72 5.82 4.59
C VAL A 35 -2.52 6.68 4.96
N ILE A 36 -2.30 7.79 4.26
CA ILE A 36 -1.19 8.71 4.56
C ILE A 36 -1.36 9.29 5.96
N HIS A 37 -2.53 9.84 6.27
CA HIS A 37 -2.82 10.49 7.54
C HIS A 37 -2.64 9.52 8.73
N THR A 38 -3.20 8.31 8.62
CA THR A 38 -3.08 7.28 9.67
C THR A 38 -1.61 6.90 9.91
N ASN A 39 -0.81 6.79 8.84
CA ASN A 39 0.61 6.49 8.96
C ASN A 39 1.40 7.62 9.64
N GLU A 40 1.05 8.88 9.39
CA GLU A 40 1.70 10.02 10.03
C GLU A 40 1.40 10.07 11.53
N ILE A 41 0.14 9.85 11.92
CA ILE A 41 -0.26 9.74 13.33
C ILE A 41 0.45 8.57 14.00
N ALA A 42 0.48 7.39 13.36
CA ALA A 42 1.16 6.23 13.94
C ALA A 42 2.66 6.50 14.17
N LYS A 43 3.32 7.25 13.28
CA LYS A 43 4.72 7.65 13.43
C LYS A 43 4.92 8.65 14.58
N SER A 44 3.97 9.55 14.82
CA SER A 44 4.08 10.55 15.89
C SER A 44 3.81 9.95 17.27
N LEU A 45 2.93 8.95 17.35
CA LEU A 45 2.58 8.26 18.59
C LEU A 45 3.57 7.14 18.99
N GLN A 46 4.49 6.74 18.11
CA GLN A 46 5.39 5.63 18.37
C GLN A 46 6.36 5.93 19.53
N PRO A 47 6.42 5.07 20.59
CA PRO A 47 7.39 5.23 21.67
C PRO A 47 8.84 5.21 21.16
N LYS A 48 9.69 6.06 21.74
CA LYS A 48 11.11 6.18 21.34
C LYS A 48 11.86 4.84 21.40
N ALA A 49 11.58 4.02 22.41
CA ALA A 49 12.18 2.69 22.57
C ALA A 49 11.83 1.77 21.39
N THR A 50 10.55 1.73 21.01
CA THR A 50 10.02 0.95 19.89
C THR A 50 10.60 1.41 18.56
N LYS A 51 10.72 2.72 18.34
CA LYS A 51 11.37 3.30 17.16
C LYS A 51 12.84 2.87 17.05
N SER A 52 13.56 2.84 18.17
CA SER A 52 14.97 2.41 18.20
C SER A 52 15.10 0.92 17.90
N ALA A 53 14.26 0.09 18.51
CA ALA A 53 14.30 -1.37 18.34
C ALA A 53 13.93 -1.82 16.92
N TYR A 54 12.98 -1.15 16.26
CA TYR A 54 12.52 -1.56 14.93
C TYR A 54 13.42 -1.08 13.79
N LYS A 55 14.14 0.04 13.98
CA LYS A 55 15.02 0.61 12.95
C LYS A 55 16.01 -0.40 12.35
N PRO A 56 16.75 -1.21 13.14
CA PRO A 56 17.65 -2.24 12.61
C PRO A 56 16.92 -3.24 11.70
N LYS A 57 15.81 -3.81 12.15
CA LYS A 57 15.04 -4.80 11.37
C LYS A 57 14.40 -4.21 10.11
N GLN A 58 13.94 -2.97 10.17
CA GLN A 58 13.46 -2.26 8.99
C GLN A 58 14.58 -1.99 7.98
N LYS A 59 15.80 -1.72 8.45
CA LYS A 59 16.98 -1.54 7.59
C LYS A 59 17.34 -2.85 6.89
N GLU A 60 17.43 -3.95 7.64
CA GLU A 60 17.68 -5.30 7.11
C GLU A 60 16.68 -5.66 6.00
N PHE A 61 15.38 -5.41 6.23
CA PHE A 61 14.34 -5.67 5.23
C PHE A 61 14.50 -4.83 3.96
N LYS A 62 14.85 -3.53 4.11
CA LYS A 62 15.07 -2.64 2.95
C LYS A 62 16.28 -3.06 2.13
N GLU A 63 17.37 -3.46 2.78
CA GLU A 63 18.57 -3.96 2.12
C GLU A 63 18.27 -5.27 1.38
N TRP A 64 17.60 -6.21 2.03
CA TRP A 64 17.13 -7.43 1.39
C TRP A 64 16.22 -7.16 0.18
N CYS A 65 15.32 -6.18 0.25
CA CYS A 65 14.48 -5.80 -0.89
C CYS A 65 15.29 -5.20 -2.06
N LYS A 66 16.42 -4.54 -1.78
CA LYS A 66 17.35 -4.06 -2.83
C LYS A 66 18.08 -5.23 -3.48
N GLU A 67 18.53 -6.20 -2.69
CA GLU A 67 19.20 -7.43 -3.16
C GLU A 67 18.29 -8.24 -4.09
N LYS A 68 17.01 -8.40 -3.74
CA LYS A 68 16.04 -9.19 -4.54
C LYS A 68 15.60 -8.53 -5.85
N GLY A 69 15.89 -7.25 -6.06
CA GLY A 69 15.54 -6.57 -7.31
C GLY A 69 14.05 -6.28 -7.50
N PHE A 70 13.26 -6.17 -6.42
CA PHE A 70 11.84 -5.81 -6.55
C PHE A 70 11.64 -4.46 -7.27
N SER A 71 10.49 -4.34 -7.97
CA SER A 71 10.06 -3.12 -8.68
C SER A 71 10.25 -1.88 -7.81
N ARG A 72 10.77 -0.80 -8.41
CA ARG A 72 11.08 0.45 -7.70
C ARG A 72 9.88 1.01 -6.93
N ILE A 73 8.68 0.87 -7.48
CA ILE A 73 7.45 1.42 -6.91
C ILE A 73 7.04 0.65 -5.64
N THR A 74 7.09 -0.68 -5.69
CA THR A 74 6.59 -1.53 -4.59
C THR A 74 7.70 -2.09 -3.71
N ARG A 75 8.96 -1.73 -3.95
CA ARG A 75 10.15 -2.38 -3.35
C ARG A 75 10.03 -2.52 -1.84
N TYR A 76 9.70 -1.44 -1.14
CA TYR A 76 9.62 -1.41 0.32
C TYR A 76 8.22 -1.67 0.88
N GLN A 77 7.23 -1.89 0.02
CA GLN A 77 5.91 -2.32 0.45
C GLN A 77 6.02 -3.72 1.05
N VAL A 78 5.63 -3.84 2.32
CA VAL A 78 5.57 -5.12 3.00
C VAL A 78 4.29 -5.81 2.54
N THR A 79 4.44 -6.95 1.87
CA THR A 79 3.33 -7.86 1.56
C THR A 79 3.52 -9.15 2.34
N GLY A 80 2.45 -9.89 2.62
CA GLY A 80 2.56 -11.17 3.33
C GLY A 80 3.55 -12.13 2.66
N LYS A 81 3.56 -12.18 1.33
CA LYS A 81 4.52 -13.00 0.56
C LYS A 81 5.97 -12.55 0.77
N LYS A 82 6.25 -11.25 0.69
CA LYS A 82 7.61 -10.71 0.92
C LYS A 82 8.08 -10.92 2.34
N LEU A 83 7.19 -10.71 3.31
CA LEU A 83 7.52 -10.87 4.72
C LEU A 83 7.88 -12.33 5.02
N ASN A 84 7.06 -13.29 4.57
CA ASN A 84 7.34 -14.71 4.78
C ASN A 84 8.67 -15.14 4.15
N LEU A 85 8.96 -14.71 2.92
CA LEU A 85 10.23 -15.01 2.27
C LEU A 85 11.43 -14.38 3.00
N PHE A 86 11.30 -13.12 3.42
CA PHE A 86 12.33 -12.45 4.22
C PHE A 86 12.61 -13.18 5.53
N LEU A 87 11.56 -13.57 6.26
CA LEU A 87 11.70 -14.32 7.51
C LEU A 87 12.40 -15.65 7.28
N GLN A 88 12.01 -16.39 6.24
CA GLN A 88 12.67 -17.66 5.89
C GLN A 88 14.17 -17.48 5.62
N GLU A 89 14.55 -16.48 4.83
CA GLU A 89 15.94 -16.30 4.39
C GLU A 89 16.85 -15.64 5.44
N LYS A 90 16.34 -14.65 6.18
CA LYS A 90 17.16 -13.81 7.07
C LYS A 90 16.94 -14.06 8.56
N VAL A 91 15.85 -14.72 8.96
CA VAL A 91 15.49 -14.93 10.38
C VAL A 91 15.47 -16.41 10.76
N SER A 92 14.90 -17.27 9.91
CA SER A 92 14.66 -18.68 10.24
C SER A 92 15.89 -19.59 10.05
N ILE A 93 16.86 -19.23 9.22
CA ILE A 93 18.02 -20.11 8.93
C ILE A 93 19.10 -20.04 10.03
N ILE A 94 19.17 -18.99 10.85
CA ILE A 94 20.25 -18.85 11.85
C ILE A 94 19.98 -19.61 13.15
N PHE A 95 18.71 -19.81 13.55
CA PHE A 95 18.41 -20.50 14.80
C PHE A 95 18.68 -22.01 14.77
N ILE A 96 18.81 -22.62 13.59
CA ILE A 96 19.14 -24.06 13.45
C ILE A 96 20.66 -24.31 13.50
N TYR A 97 21.48 -23.35 13.07
CA TYR A 97 22.95 -23.55 12.98
C TYR A 97 23.77 -22.82 14.05
N ALA A 98 23.18 -21.96 14.88
CA ALA A 98 23.88 -21.27 15.97
C ALA A 98 23.87 -22.01 17.33
N LYS A 99 23.47 -23.29 17.34
CA LYS A 99 23.49 -24.15 18.53
C LYS A 99 24.26 -25.44 18.24
N ARG A 100 25.58 -25.31 18.06
CA ARG A 100 26.53 -26.42 18.21
C ARG A 100 27.88 -25.91 18.66
#